data_AF-A0A523MJU0-F1
#
_entry.id   AF-A0A523MJU0-F1
#
_cell.length_a   1.000
_cell.length_b   1.000
_cell.length_c   1.000
_cell.angle_alpha   90.00
_cell.angle_beta   90.00
_cell.angle_gamma   90.00
#
_symmetry.space_group_name_H-M   'P 1'
#
loop_
_entity.id
_entity.type
_entity.pdbx_description
1 polymer ?
#
loop_
_entity_poly.entity_id
_entity_poly.type
_entity_poly.pdbx_seq_one_letter_code
_entity_poly.pdbx_strand_id
1 'polypeptide(L)'
;MPVADPIGPALEALTGKTVRGRPIEVRRFEADETVASDCKILFLSRAMKERRVALVSDVAHSPVLTIGDSHDFVDLGGIVSLEIYRNRIRFAINVGASTRAGLDISAQLLQLATIRNSSSER
;
A
#
# COMPACT_ATOMS: atom_id res chain seq x y z
N MET A 1 20.70 -12.00 -5.38
CA MET A 1 21.01 -10.58 -5.10
C MET A 1 20.03 -10.13 -4.04
N PRO A 2 20.44 -9.39 -2.98
CA PRO A 2 19.48 -8.95 -1.99
C PRO A 2 18.46 -8.10 -2.73
N VAL A 3 17.19 -8.48 -2.60
CA VAL A 3 16.08 -7.70 -3.14
C VAL A 3 16.17 -6.40 -2.36
N ALA A 4 16.76 -5.36 -2.96
CA ALA A 4 16.83 -4.07 -2.32
C ALA A 4 15.39 -3.71 -1.96
N ASP A 5 15.16 -3.40 -0.68
CA ASP A 5 13.94 -2.76 -0.22
C ASP A 5 14.21 -1.26 -0.27
N PRO A 6 14.01 -0.59 -1.42
CA PRO A 6 14.35 0.83 -1.57
C PRO A 6 13.47 1.73 -0.71
N ILE A 7 12.35 1.22 -0.21
CA ILE A 7 11.33 1.99 0.52
C ILE A 7 11.44 1.72 2.03
N GLY A 8 11.86 0.53 2.46
CA GLY A 8 12.02 0.16 3.87
C GLY A 8 12.71 1.19 4.75
N PRO A 9 13.93 1.66 4.40
CA PRO A 9 14.62 2.69 5.18
C PRO A 9 13.85 4.02 5.26
N ALA A 10 13.11 4.38 4.21
CA ALA A 10 12.29 5.59 4.20
C ALA A 10 11.05 5.43 5.10
N LEU A 11 10.47 4.23 5.18
CA LEU A 11 9.39 3.91 6.13
C LEU A 11 9.89 3.99 7.56
N GLU A 12 11.03 3.36 7.88
CA GLU A 12 11.62 3.42 9.23
C GLU A 12 11.86 4.87 9.69
N ALA A 13 12.29 5.75 8.79
CA ALA A 13 12.49 7.17 9.06
C ALA A 13 11.19 7.95 9.35
N LEU A 14 10.02 7.33 9.22
CA LEU A 14 8.74 7.88 9.66
C LEU A 14 8.43 7.59 11.13
N THR A 15 9.11 6.62 11.74
CA THR A 15 8.87 6.23 13.14
C THR A 15 9.03 7.44 14.06
N GLY A 16 8.04 7.66 14.93
CA GLY A 16 8.01 8.78 15.88
C GLY A 16 7.63 10.13 15.28
N LYS A 17 7.49 10.26 13.95
CA LYS A 17 6.92 11.47 13.35
C LYS A 17 5.43 11.55 13.64
N THR A 18 4.92 12.76 13.74
CA THR A 18 3.50 13.00 14.02
C THR A 18 2.78 13.56 12.79
N VAL A 19 1.58 13.06 12.53
CA VAL A 19 0.68 13.58 11.49
C VAL A 19 -0.64 13.93 12.14
N ARG A 20 -1.00 15.22 12.11
CA ARG A 20 -2.21 15.74 12.77
C ARG A 20 -2.30 15.31 14.25
N GLY A 21 -1.16 15.35 14.95
CA GLY A 21 -1.06 14.97 16.38
C GLY A 21 -1.02 13.47 16.66
N ARG A 22 -1.07 12.59 15.66
CA ARG A 22 -0.94 11.14 15.83
C ARG A 22 0.47 10.67 15.50
N PRO A 23 1.17 9.96 16.41
CA PRO A 23 2.48 9.41 16.12
C PRO A 23 2.38 8.27 15.10
N ILE A 24 3.39 8.15 14.25
CA ILE A 24 3.56 7.04 13.33
C ILE A 24 4.44 5.99 14.01
N GLU A 25 3.91 4.78 14.13
CA GLU A 25 4.66 3.59 14.52
C GLU A 25 4.85 2.71 13.28
N VAL A 26 6.07 2.26 13.04
CA VAL A 26 6.38 1.37 11.92
C VAL A 26 6.77 0.02 12.48
N ARG A 27 5.99 -0.99 12.15
CA ARG A 27 6.22 -2.39 12.55
C ARG A 27 6.47 -3.21 11.30
N ARG A 28 7.51 -4.05 11.35
CA ARG A 28 7.71 -5.12 10.36
C ARG A 28 7.01 -6.36 10.86
N PHE A 29 6.21 -6.95 9.99
CA PHE A 29 5.54 -8.21 10.23
C PHE A 29 6.22 -9.28 9.40
N GLU A 30 6.39 -10.46 9.98
CA GLU A 30 6.83 -11.62 9.21
C GLU A 30 5.70 -12.16 8.34
N ALA A 31 6.09 -12.98 7.36
CA ALA A 31 5.18 -13.49 6.36
C ALA A 31 4.14 -14.48 6.87
N ASP A 32 4.08 -14.79 8.15
CA ASP A 32 3.12 -15.66 8.80
C ASP A 32 2.30 -14.92 9.88
N GLU A 33 2.71 -13.72 10.25
CA GLU A 33 2.04 -12.92 11.27
C GLU A 33 0.71 -12.34 10.75
N THR A 34 -0.25 -12.19 11.66
CA THR A 34 -1.54 -11.57 11.38
C THR A 34 -1.38 -10.05 11.41
N VAL A 35 -2.00 -9.36 10.45
CA VAL A 35 -2.00 -7.89 10.45
C VAL A 35 -2.65 -7.39 11.75
N ALA A 36 -1.95 -6.52 12.47
CA ALA A 36 -2.44 -5.96 13.72
C ALA A 36 -3.74 -5.16 13.50
N SER A 37 -4.71 -5.30 14.41
CA SER A 37 -6.05 -4.71 14.29
C SER A 37 -6.05 -3.17 14.26
N ASP A 38 -5.00 -2.55 14.78
CA ASP A 38 -4.78 -1.10 14.83
C ASP A 38 -4.02 -0.58 13.60
N CYS A 39 -3.54 -1.45 12.72
CA CYS A 39 -2.85 -1.09 11.50
C CYS A 39 -3.75 -0.20 10.61
N LYS A 40 -3.22 0.95 10.18
CA LYS A 40 -3.91 1.87 9.27
C LYS A 40 -3.32 1.89 7.87
N ILE A 41 -2.05 1.51 7.75
CA ILE A 41 -1.31 1.48 6.49
C ILE A 41 -0.53 0.18 6.46
N LEU A 42 -0.81 -0.66 5.48
CA LEU A 42 -0.10 -1.91 5.25
C LEU A 42 0.78 -1.78 4.01
N PHE A 43 2.09 -1.85 4.20
CA PHE A 43 3.04 -1.86 3.09
C PHE A 43 3.43 -3.30 2.74
N LEU A 44 3.31 -3.65 1.45
CA LEU A 44 3.57 -4.99 0.93
C LEU A 44 4.65 -4.92 -0.14
N SER A 45 5.87 -5.34 0.24
CA SER A 45 7.01 -5.36 -0.68
C SER A 45 6.86 -6.43 -1.77
N ARG A 46 7.40 -6.13 -2.96
CA ARG A 46 7.50 -7.03 -4.11
C ARG A 46 8.29 -8.30 -3.79
N ALA A 47 9.15 -8.25 -2.76
CA ALA A 47 9.91 -9.39 -2.26
C ALA A 47 8.99 -10.49 -1.69
N MET A 48 7.84 -10.09 -1.14
CA MET A 48 6.83 -10.99 -0.59
C MET A 48 5.86 -11.39 -1.71
N LYS A 49 6.22 -12.34 -2.57
CA LYS A 49 5.37 -12.74 -3.72
C LYS A 49 4.21 -13.65 -3.33
N GLU A 50 4.48 -14.69 -2.55
CA GLU A 50 3.55 -15.81 -2.37
C GLU A 50 2.29 -15.45 -1.58
N ARG A 51 2.43 -14.60 -0.56
CA ARG A 51 1.33 -14.28 0.37
C ARG A 51 0.68 -12.92 0.15
N ARG A 52 1.16 -12.15 -0.82
CA ARG A 52 0.69 -10.77 -1.06
C ARG A 52 -0.79 -10.71 -1.39
N VAL A 53 -1.24 -11.59 -2.28
CA VAL A 53 -2.63 -11.64 -2.73
C VAL A 53 -3.55 -12.01 -1.57
N ALA A 54 -3.14 -12.97 -0.74
CA ALA A 54 -3.86 -13.35 0.46
C ALA A 54 -3.96 -12.17 1.45
N LEU A 55 -2.84 -11.51 1.78
CA LEU A 55 -2.84 -10.37 2.70
C LEU A 55 -3.68 -9.19 2.20
N VAL A 56 -3.62 -8.87 0.91
CA VAL A 56 -4.46 -7.83 0.31
C VAL A 56 -5.94 -8.20 0.44
N SER A 57 -6.27 -9.47 0.21
CA SER A 57 -7.64 -9.98 0.30
C SER A 57 -8.16 -9.97 1.74
N ASP A 58 -7.34 -10.34 2.71
CA ASP A 58 -7.67 -10.36 4.15
C ASP A 58 -8.06 -8.96 4.66
N VAL A 59 -7.43 -7.91 4.14
CA VAL A 59 -7.70 -6.52 4.56
C VAL A 59 -8.58 -5.74 3.59
N ALA A 60 -9.09 -6.36 2.52
CA ALA A 60 -9.80 -5.65 1.43
C ALA A 60 -11.05 -4.88 1.87
N HIS A 61 -11.67 -5.31 2.97
CA HIS A 61 -12.88 -4.70 3.57
C HIS A 61 -12.61 -4.01 4.91
N SER A 62 -11.34 -3.92 5.31
CA SER A 62 -10.93 -3.22 6.52
C SER A 62 -10.47 -1.81 6.18
N PRO A 63 -10.56 -0.83 7.10
CA PRO A 63 -10.09 0.54 6.90
C PRO A 63 -8.56 0.63 6.96
N VAL A 64 -7.89 -0.12 6.10
CA VAL A 64 -6.44 -0.28 6.00
C VAL A 64 -6.01 0.14 4.60
N LEU A 65 -5.17 1.17 4.52
CA LEU A 65 -4.59 1.59 3.25
C LEU A 65 -3.48 0.62 2.84
N THR A 66 -3.69 -0.14 1.77
CA THR A 66 -2.67 -1.04 1.23
C THR A 66 -1.79 -0.32 0.22
N ILE A 67 -0.48 -0.44 0.42
CA ILE A 67 0.54 0.15 -0.45
C ILE A 67 1.51 -0.96 -0.85
N GLY A 68 1.77 -1.10 -2.14
CA GLY A 68 2.76 -2.04 -2.65
C GLY A 68 3.72 -1.34 -3.59
N ASP A 69 4.90 -1.91 -3.78
CA ASP A 69 5.92 -1.31 -4.66
C ASP A 69 6.03 -2.03 -6.01
N SER A 70 5.02 -2.83 -6.40
CA SER A 70 5.01 -3.57 -7.66
C SER A 70 3.94 -3.04 -8.62
N HIS A 71 4.27 -2.99 -9.91
CA HIS A 71 3.39 -2.45 -10.95
C HIS A 71 2.02 -3.15 -11.07
N ASP A 72 1.99 -4.45 -10.76
CA ASP A 72 0.82 -5.30 -10.74
C ASP A 72 0.01 -5.18 -9.44
N PHE A 73 0.50 -4.46 -8.43
CA PHE A 73 -0.10 -4.44 -7.09
C PHE A 73 -1.57 -3.98 -7.07
N VAL A 74 -1.87 -2.94 -7.85
CA VAL A 74 -3.24 -2.42 -8.00
C VAL A 74 -4.14 -3.43 -8.72
N ASP A 75 -3.60 -4.18 -9.67
CA ASP A 75 -4.33 -5.21 -10.40
C ASP A 75 -4.61 -6.44 -9.51
N LEU A 76 -3.79 -6.68 -8.48
CA LEU A 76 -3.99 -7.70 -7.45
C LEU A 76 -5.00 -7.30 -6.34
N GLY A 77 -5.67 -6.14 -6.49
CA GLY A 77 -6.66 -5.65 -5.53
C GLY A 77 -6.11 -4.69 -4.47
N GLY A 78 -4.82 -4.34 -4.54
CA GLY A 78 -4.22 -3.31 -3.71
C GLY A 78 -4.73 -1.90 -4.03
N ILE A 79 -4.57 -0.97 -3.09
CA ILE A 79 -5.08 0.40 -3.26
C ILE A 79 -4.05 1.30 -3.93
N VAL A 80 -2.81 1.33 -3.45
CA VAL A 80 -1.75 2.21 -3.98
C VAL A 80 -0.54 1.39 -4.43
N SER A 81 -0.10 1.59 -5.67
CA SER A 81 1.21 1.12 -6.15
C SER A 81 2.22 2.28 -6.11
N LEU A 82 3.40 2.06 -5.53
CA LEU A 82 4.54 2.97 -5.51
C LEU A 82 5.66 2.42 -6.41
N GLU A 83 5.79 2.96 -7.61
CA GLU A 83 6.76 2.49 -8.59
C GLU A 83 7.90 3.49 -8.74
N ILE A 84 9.13 3.02 -8.55
CA ILE A 84 10.31 3.79 -8.90
C ILE A 84 10.58 3.57 -10.39
N TYR A 85 10.27 4.58 -11.21
CA TYR A 85 10.53 4.58 -12.65
C TYR A 85 11.49 5.71 -13.00
N ARG A 86 12.65 5.37 -13.58
CA ARG A 86 13.73 6.33 -13.94
C ARG A 86 14.09 7.28 -12.78
N ASN A 87 14.30 6.72 -11.59
CA ASN A 87 14.65 7.48 -10.38
C ASN A 87 13.60 8.51 -9.92
N ARG A 88 12.35 8.35 -10.36
CA ARG A 88 11.19 9.12 -9.89
C ARG A 88 10.13 8.18 -9.35
N ILE A 89 9.49 8.57 -8.26
CA ILE A 89 8.33 7.85 -7.72
C ILE A 89 7.13 8.19 -8.59
N ARG A 90 6.49 7.17 -9.15
CA ARG A 90 5.16 7.23 -9.72
C ARG A 90 4.25 6.45 -8.80
N PHE A 91 3.01 6.91 -8.69
CA PHE A 91 2.02 6.16 -7.95
C PHE A 91 0.75 5.96 -8.74
N ALA A 92 0.22 4.76 -8.64
CA ALA A 92 -1.06 4.39 -9.21
C ALA A 92 -2.05 4.10 -8.09
N ILE A 93 -3.31 4.48 -8.28
CA ILE A 93 -4.36 4.36 -7.25
C ILE A 93 -5.57 3.65 -7.83
N ASN A 94 -6.02 2.60 -7.13
CA ASN A 94 -7.30 1.94 -7.37
C ASN A 94 -8.38 2.56 -6.50
N VAL A 95 -9.17 3.48 -7.09
CA VAL A 95 -10.25 4.15 -6.38
C VAL A 95 -11.35 3.16 -5.96
N GLY A 96 -11.61 2.13 -6.77
CA GLY A 96 -12.56 1.09 -6.42
C GLY A 96 -12.12 0.29 -5.19
N ALA A 97 -10.83 -0.02 -5.06
CA ALA A 97 -10.29 -0.69 -3.89
C ALA A 97 -10.32 0.21 -2.64
N SER A 98 -10.01 1.50 -2.76
CA SER A 98 -10.11 2.42 -1.63
C SER A 98 -11.55 2.54 -1.11
N THR A 99 -12.52 2.65 -2.02
CA THR A 99 -13.93 2.72 -1.64
C THR A 99 -14.41 1.42 -0.95
N ARG A 100 -13.98 0.25 -1.43
CA ARG A 100 -14.30 -1.04 -0.77
C ARG A 100 -13.73 -1.16 0.65
N ALA A 101 -12.55 -0.57 0.87
CA ALA A 101 -11.93 -0.48 2.19
C ALA A 101 -12.54 0.63 3.08
N GLY A 102 -13.53 1.39 2.57
CA GLY A 102 -14.13 2.52 3.29
C GLY A 102 -13.17 3.72 3.44
N LEU A 103 -12.22 3.88 2.53
CA LEU A 103 -11.23 4.95 2.55
C LEU A 103 -11.52 6.02 1.49
N ASP A 104 -11.53 7.27 1.92
CA ASP A 104 -11.60 8.43 1.05
C ASP A 104 -10.20 8.95 0.70
N ILE A 105 -9.87 8.91 -0.58
CA ILE A 105 -8.61 9.45 -1.10
C ILE A 105 -8.82 10.90 -1.52
N SER A 106 -7.94 11.80 -1.07
CA SER A 106 -8.05 13.22 -1.40
C SER A 106 -7.93 13.47 -2.91
N ALA A 107 -8.76 14.38 -3.43
CA ALA A 107 -8.71 14.77 -4.85
C ALA A 107 -7.32 15.31 -5.26
N GLN A 108 -6.64 16.00 -4.34
CA GLN A 108 -5.28 16.50 -4.55
C GLN A 108 -4.27 15.36 -4.79
N LEU A 109 -4.41 14.23 -4.09
CA LEU A 109 -3.55 13.08 -4.32
C LEU A 109 -3.89 12.40 -5.65
N LEU A 110 -5.18 12.28 -5.98
CA LEU A 110 -5.63 11.69 -7.25
C LEU A 110 -5.11 12.46 -8.48
N GLN A 111 -4.98 13.78 -8.40
CA GLN A 111 -4.42 14.60 -9.49
C GLN A 111 -2.96 14.27 -9.84
N LEU A 112 -2.21 13.72 -8.88
CA LEU A 112 -0.81 13.35 -9.05
C LEU A 112 -0.65 11.86 -9.39
N ALA A 113 -1.72 11.07 -9.25
CA ALA A 113 -1.72 9.63 -9.43
C ALA A 113 -2.13 9.20 -10.84
N THR A 114 -1.66 8.02 -11.24
CA THR A 114 -2.31 7.27 -12.33
C THR A 114 -3.53 6.53 -11.76
N ILE A 115 -4.73 6.97 -12.12
CA ILE A 115 -5.96 6.30 -11.68
C ILE A 115 -6.10 4.99 -12.46
N ARG A 116 -6.29 3.89 -11.73
CA ARG A 116 -6.60 2.58 -12.31
C ARG A 116 -7.96 2.12 -11.81
N ASN A 117 -8.90 2.01 -12.73
CA ASN A 117 -10.14 1.31 -12.44
C ASN A 117 -9.90 -0.17 -12.72
N SER A 118 -10.08 -1.02 -11.72
CA SER A 118 -10.32 -2.43 -11.99
C SER A 118 -11.72 -2.51 -12.62
N SER A 119 -11.80 -2.51 -13.95
CA SER A 119 -13.02 -2.82 -14.67
C SER A 119 -13.45 -4.23 -14.26
N SER A 120 -14.39 -4.34 -13.34
CA SER A 120 -15.23 -5.52 -13.22
C SER A 120 -16.32 -5.38 -14.26
N GLU A 121 -16.01 -5.74 -15.51
CA GLU A 121 -16.99 -6.17 -16.49
C GLU A 121 -16.78 -7.66 -16.70
N ARG A 122 -17.57 -8.47 -15.99
CA ARG A 122 -18.36 -9.61 -16.48
C ARG A 122 -19.15 -10.24 -15.35
#